data_AF-A0AAE8HQP8-F1
#
_entry.id   AF-A0AAE8HQP8-F1
#
_cell.length_a   1.000
_cell.length_b   1.000
_cell.length_c   1.000
_cell.angle_alpha   90.00
_cell.angle_beta   90.00
_cell.angle_gamma   90.00
#
_symmetry.space_group_name_H-M   'P 1'
#
loop_
_entity.id
_entity.type
_entity.pdbx_description
1 polymer ?
#
loop_
_entity_poly.entity_id
_entity_poly.type
_entity_poly.pdbx_seq_one_letter_code
_entity_poly.pdbx_strand_id
1 'polypeptide(L)'
;MQPRFPTRPQARFRARFRAARFGGLVAALLAVPARAGDAPGPAPLWPEPDGTLILARPFGRSEISLRLSRRVAGAVDTLTWDGVTFLADTEPGDALQARAEVGSGGGCRQASEAGTPQDPTGEPAARRLRALRAGRSWAETETRMAWDGPSDPADEPPSDCPTGAAAAALPAPILHKRIALGLPGLGNAVEVQARFDLAEAAAALRLEPLAAAVPAEFSSAWRFDPASGGIAPLDPEPGERPDPVILATPEGSHALAVWAPGPPEQEPDAPRPGFAVDAEAGANRLSCRFRVAHAAAGAHAFACYALVGSLADVRAALRTLTAPP
;
A
#
# COMPACT_ATOMS: atom_id res chain seq x y z
N MET A 1 -22.44 -29.89 24.15
CA MET A 1 -22.67 -29.43 22.76
C MET A 1 -21.51 -28.52 22.38
N GLN A 2 -20.54 -29.02 21.62
CA GLN A 2 -19.41 -28.22 21.14
C GLN A 2 -19.77 -27.58 19.81
N PRO A 3 -19.50 -26.28 19.59
CA PRO A 3 -19.67 -25.66 18.29
C PRO A 3 -18.50 -26.05 17.37
N ARG A 4 -18.82 -26.63 16.21
CA ARG A 4 -17.88 -26.92 15.13
C ARG A 4 -17.61 -25.63 14.34
N PHE A 5 -16.36 -25.18 14.31
CA PHE A 5 -15.91 -24.14 13.39
C PHE A 5 -15.73 -24.72 11.97
N PRO A 6 -16.22 -24.04 10.92
CA PRO A 6 -16.02 -24.48 9.54
C PRO A 6 -14.59 -24.15 9.05
N THR A 7 -13.92 -25.17 8.52
CA THR A 7 -12.62 -25.09 7.85
C THR A 7 -12.74 -24.37 6.50
N ARG A 8 -11.78 -23.47 6.20
CA ARG A 8 -11.69 -22.76 4.91
C ARG A 8 -11.37 -23.73 3.76
N PRO A 9 -11.97 -23.57 2.56
CA PRO A 9 -11.66 -24.41 1.41
C PRO A 9 -10.35 -23.97 0.72
N GLN A 10 -9.42 -24.92 0.58
CA GLN A 10 -8.23 -24.81 -0.27
C GLN A 10 -8.63 -24.94 -1.75
N ALA A 11 -8.52 -23.87 -2.54
CA ALA A 11 -8.68 -23.93 -3.98
C ALA A 11 -7.38 -24.47 -4.63
N ARG A 12 -7.37 -25.74 -5.01
CA ARG A 12 -6.30 -26.36 -5.80
C ARG A 12 -6.62 -26.22 -7.29
N PHE A 13 -5.96 -25.30 -8.00
CA PHE A 13 -5.97 -25.28 -9.46
C PHE A 13 -4.95 -26.30 -10.00
N ARG A 14 -5.44 -27.37 -10.64
CA ARG A 14 -4.64 -28.31 -11.43
C ARG A 14 -4.79 -27.96 -12.91
N ALA A 15 -3.76 -27.39 -13.52
CA ALA A 15 -3.66 -27.28 -14.98
C ALA A 15 -3.26 -28.64 -15.58
N ARG A 16 -4.13 -29.22 -16.43
CA ARG A 16 -3.83 -30.40 -17.23
C ARG A 16 -3.30 -29.95 -18.60
N PHE A 17 -2.03 -30.22 -18.89
CA PHE A 17 -1.50 -30.14 -20.24
C PHE A 17 -1.90 -31.39 -21.03
N ARG A 18 -2.47 -31.21 -22.23
CA ARG A 18 -2.51 -32.23 -23.28
C ARG A 18 -1.75 -31.69 -24.48
N ALA A 19 -0.64 -32.34 -24.81
CA ALA A 19 0.09 -32.14 -26.04
C ALA A 19 -0.64 -32.83 -27.19
N ALA A 20 -0.84 -32.11 -28.30
CA ALA A 20 -1.17 -32.71 -29.59
C ALA A 20 -0.13 -32.22 -30.60
N ARG A 21 0.60 -33.17 -31.19
CA ARG A 21 1.52 -32.98 -32.31
C ARG A 21 0.70 -32.86 -33.59
N PHE A 22 0.95 -31.84 -34.40
CA PHE A 22 0.79 -31.93 -35.85
C PHE A 22 1.88 -31.08 -36.52
N GLY A 23 2.58 -31.72 -37.47
CA GLY A 23 3.63 -31.12 -38.27
C GLY A 23 3.09 -30.31 -39.44
N GLY A 24 3.89 -29.35 -39.89
CA GLY A 24 3.66 -28.55 -41.08
C GLY A 24 4.67 -27.41 -41.12
N LEU A 25 5.69 -27.55 -41.97
CA LEU A 25 6.71 -26.53 -42.21
C LEU A 25 6.07 -25.35 -42.96
N VAL A 26 6.00 -24.18 -42.32
CA VAL A 26 5.73 -22.89 -42.98
C VAL A 26 6.84 -21.94 -42.54
N ALA A 27 7.58 -21.41 -43.51
CA ALA A 27 8.63 -20.42 -43.28
C ALA A 27 7.98 -19.13 -42.72
N ALA A 28 8.19 -18.88 -41.43
CA ALA A 28 7.74 -17.65 -40.78
C ALA A 28 8.83 -16.58 -40.91
N LEU A 29 8.52 -15.50 -41.63
CA LEU A 29 9.18 -14.21 -41.46
C LEU A 29 9.10 -13.84 -39.98
N LEU A 30 10.24 -13.79 -39.31
CA LEU A 30 10.37 -13.34 -37.92
C LEU A 30 10.14 -11.82 -37.87
N ALA A 31 8.87 -11.41 -37.92
CA ALA A 31 8.47 -10.15 -37.33
C ALA A 31 8.63 -10.31 -35.81
N VAL A 32 9.66 -9.68 -35.25
CA VAL A 32 9.78 -9.50 -33.80
C VAL A 32 8.47 -8.86 -33.35
N PRO A 33 7.65 -9.50 -32.49
CA PRO A 33 6.51 -8.81 -31.93
C PRO A 33 7.09 -7.74 -31.01
N ALA A 34 6.98 -6.48 -31.43
CA ALA A 34 7.09 -5.36 -30.51
C ALA A 34 6.16 -5.69 -29.32
N ARG A 35 6.70 -5.68 -28.11
CA ARG A 35 5.91 -5.92 -26.90
C ARG A 35 4.79 -4.87 -26.86
N ALA A 36 3.58 -5.31 -27.16
CA ALA A 36 2.36 -4.55 -26.92
C ALA A 36 2.12 -4.50 -25.40
N GLY A 37 2.95 -3.74 -24.68
CA GLY A 37 2.85 -3.58 -23.22
C GLY A 37 2.77 -2.12 -22.76
N ASP A 38 3.05 -1.16 -23.65
CA ASP A 38 3.22 0.24 -23.25
C ASP A 38 2.27 1.24 -23.94
N ALA A 39 1.42 0.81 -24.88
CA ALA A 39 0.41 1.70 -25.43
C ALA A 39 -0.63 2.03 -24.35
N PRO A 40 -0.91 3.31 -24.05
CA PRO A 40 -1.92 3.67 -23.06
C PRO A 40 -3.29 3.14 -23.51
N GLY A 41 -3.88 2.26 -22.70
CA GLY A 41 -5.26 1.86 -22.86
C GLY A 41 -6.21 3.05 -22.65
N PRO A 42 -7.50 2.91 -22.97
CA PRO A 42 -8.48 3.94 -22.65
C PRO A 42 -8.45 4.24 -21.15
N ALA A 43 -8.54 5.52 -20.79
CA ALA A 43 -8.59 5.93 -19.40
C ALA A 43 -9.77 5.22 -18.69
N PRO A 44 -9.58 4.77 -17.44
CA PRO A 44 -10.63 4.09 -16.71
C PRO A 44 -11.83 5.01 -16.48
N LEU A 45 -13.02 4.40 -16.54
CA LEU A 45 -14.27 5.10 -16.23
C LEU A 45 -14.39 5.26 -14.71
N TRP A 46 -14.61 6.49 -14.28
CA TRP A 46 -14.91 6.81 -12.88
C TRP A 46 -16.41 6.76 -12.65
N PRO A 47 -16.87 6.28 -11.47
CA PRO A 47 -18.29 6.30 -11.12
C PRO A 47 -18.87 7.71 -11.11
N GLU A 48 -18.13 8.67 -10.53
CA GLU A 48 -18.58 10.06 -10.45
C GLU A 48 -17.99 10.92 -11.58
N PRO A 49 -18.75 11.92 -12.10
CA PRO A 49 -18.32 12.77 -13.21
C PRO A 49 -17.05 13.58 -12.95
N ASP A 50 -16.76 13.89 -11.68
CA ASP A 50 -15.58 14.64 -11.26
C ASP A 50 -14.30 13.80 -11.23
N GLY A 51 -14.41 12.48 -11.48
CA GLY A 51 -13.31 11.55 -11.43
C GLY A 51 -13.02 11.03 -10.04
N THR A 52 -14.07 10.82 -9.23
CA THR A 52 -13.97 10.25 -7.89
C THR A 52 -14.76 8.94 -7.75
N LEU A 53 -14.42 8.20 -6.70
CA LEU A 53 -15.14 7.03 -6.21
C LEU A 53 -15.19 7.11 -4.69
N ILE A 54 -16.39 6.98 -4.12
CA ILE A 54 -16.60 6.95 -2.68
C ILE A 54 -16.93 5.53 -2.24
N LEU A 55 -16.19 5.03 -1.25
CA LEU A 55 -16.50 3.80 -0.53
C LEU A 55 -16.92 4.20 0.88
N ALA A 56 -18.07 3.72 1.36
CA ALA A 56 -18.52 4.02 2.71
C ALA A 56 -19.05 2.78 3.42
N ARG A 57 -18.84 2.71 4.73
CA ARG A 57 -19.42 1.68 5.59
C ARG A 57 -19.71 2.21 7.00
N PRO A 58 -20.85 1.85 7.62
CA PRO A 58 -21.12 2.17 9.01
C PRO A 58 -20.09 1.57 9.97
N PHE A 59 -19.66 2.37 10.94
CA PHE A 59 -18.87 1.94 12.10
C PHE A 59 -19.16 2.83 13.32
N GLY A 60 -19.68 2.20 14.38
CA GLY A 60 -20.02 2.91 15.62
C GLY A 60 -21.10 3.97 15.38
N ARG A 61 -20.78 5.22 15.68
CA ARG A 61 -21.69 6.38 15.58
C ARG A 61 -21.67 7.10 14.22
N SER A 62 -20.85 6.64 13.27
CA SER A 62 -20.65 7.30 11.99
C SER A 62 -20.38 6.30 10.87
N GLU A 63 -19.96 6.79 9.71
CA GLU A 63 -19.47 5.99 8.60
C GLU A 63 -17.98 6.23 8.39
N ILE A 64 -17.24 5.17 8.13
CA ILE A 64 -15.91 5.28 7.54
C ILE A 64 -16.11 5.47 6.05
N SER A 65 -15.66 6.61 5.53
CA SER A 65 -15.73 6.96 4.12
C SER A 65 -14.33 7.15 3.54
N LEU A 66 -14.09 6.55 2.38
CA LEU A 66 -12.88 6.70 1.59
C LEU A 66 -13.25 7.36 0.27
N ARG A 67 -12.53 8.41 -0.09
CA ARG A 67 -12.56 8.99 -1.44
C ARG A 67 -11.31 8.57 -2.18
N LEU A 68 -11.50 7.84 -3.27
CA LEU A 68 -10.46 7.60 -4.28
C LEU A 68 -10.64 8.65 -5.38
N SER A 69 -9.54 9.15 -5.94
CA SER A 69 -9.66 10.18 -6.97
C SER A 69 -8.63 10.07 -8.09
N ARG A 70 -9.04 10.62 -9.23
CA ARG A 70 -8.20 10.82 -10.41
C ARG A 70 -6.99 11.71 -10.11
N ARG A 71 -7.09 12.65 -9.15
CA ARG A 71 -6.00 13.57 -8.77
C ARG A 71 -4.79 12.81 -8.24
N VAL A 72 -5.00 11.65 -7.61
CA VAL A 72 -3.94 10.83 -6.99
C VAL A 72 -3.86 9.43 -7.60
N ALA A 73 -4.17 9.29 -8.90
CA ALA A 73 -4.05 8.03 -9.64
C ALA A 73 -4.79 6.84 -9.02
N GLY A 74 -5.94 7.07 -8.36
CA GLY A 74 -6.71 6.00 -7.69
C GLY A 74 -6.26 5.69 -6.25
N ALA A 75 -5.29 6.42 -5.69
CA ALA A 75 -5.06 6.42 -4.25
C ALA A 75 -6.22 7.08 -3.49
N VAL A 76 -6.24 6.93 -2.17
CA VAL A 76 -7.26 7.53 -1.31
C VAL A 76 -6.78 8.90 -0.85
N ASP A 77 -7.45 9.96 -1.26
CA ASP A 77 -7.12 11.34 -0.87
C ASP A 77 -8.04 11.90 0.21
N THR A 78 -9.03 11.12 0.66
CA THR A 78 -9.82 11.46 1.85
C THR A 78 -10.24 10.20 2.58
N LEU A 79 -9.98 10.15 3.88
CA LEU A 79 -10.54 9.17 4.80
C LEU A 79 -11.25 9.97 5.91
N THR A 80 -12.55 9.73 6.10
CA THR A 80 -13.31 10.37 7.18
C THR A 80 -13.99 9.35 8.08
N TRP A 81 -14.09 9.69 9.36
CA TRP A 81 -14.99 9.03 10.30
C TRP A 81 -15.36 10.03 11.39
N ASP A 82 -16.63 10.03 11.80
CA ASP A 82 -17.12 10.85 12.90
C ASP A 82 -16.90 12.37 12.73
N GLY A 83 -17.00 12.84 11.49
CA GLY A 83 -16.84 14.25 11.14
C GLY A 83 -15.38 14.72 11.05
N VAL A 84 -14.40 13.84 11.28
CA VAL A 84 -12.97 14.15 11.17
C VAL A 84 -12.39 13.53 9.90
N THR A 85 -11.54 14.31 9.22
CA THR A 85 -10.70 13.85 8.12
C THR A 85 -9.35 13.39 8.67
N PHE A 86 -8.99 12.15 8.39
CA PHE A 86 -7.78 11.52 8.91
C PHE A 86 -6.55 11.76 8.05
N LEU A 87 -6.70 12.12 6.78
CA LEU A 87 -5.56 12.36 5.89
C LEU A 87 -5.24 13.85 5.81
N ALA A 88 -3.96 14.17 5.83
CA ALA A 88 -3.49 15.48 5.40
C ALA A 88 -3.79 15.66 3.89
N ASP A 89 -3.90 16.92 3.45
CA ASP A 89 -4.11 17.28 2.04
C ASP A 89 -3.20 18.47 1.67
N THR A 90 -1.97 18.46 2.17
CA THR A 90 -0.99 19.51 1.86
C THR A 90 -0.39 19.26 0.47
N GLU A 91 -0.20 18.00 0.11
CA GLU A 91 0.33 17.58 -1.18
C GLU A 91 -0.18 16.19 -1.62
N PRO A 92 -0.05 15.80 -2.90
CA PRO A 92 -0.45 14.46 -3.35
C PRO A 92 0.23 13.32 -2.59
N GLY A 93 1.42 13.56 -2.02
CA GLY A 93 2.16 12.63 -1.17
C GLY A 93 1.47 12.25 0.14
N ASP A 94 0.43 12.98 0.54
CA ASP A 94 -0.30 12.73 1.79
C ASP A 94 -1.39 11.66 1.68
N ALA A 95 -1.78 11.32 0.45
CA ALA A 95 -2.79 10.30 0.18
C ALA A 95 -2.42 8.97 0.84
N LEU A 96 -3.46 8.21 1.24
CA LEU A 96 -3.31 6.83 1.66
C LEU A 96 -3.01 5.96 0.44
N GLN A 97 -1.75 5.52 0.37
CA GLN A 97 -1.14 5.06 -0.88
C GLN A 97 -0.06 4.01 -0.65
N ALA A 98 0.33 3.35 -1.75
CA ALA A 98 1.51 2.49 -1.77
C ALA A 98 2.75 3.24 -2.28
N ARG A 99 3.92 2.85 -1.78
CA ARG A 99 5.24 3.33 -2.19
C ARG A 99 6.22 2.17 -2.34
N ALA A 100 7.28 2.39 -3.11
CA ALA A 100 8.38 1.45 -3.27
C ALA A 100 9.70 2.22 -3.32
N GLU A 101 10.76 1.68 -2.75
CA GLU A 101 12.08 2.32 -2.70
C GLU A 101 13.15 1.30 -3.06
N VAL A 102 14.14 1.71 -3.86
CA VAL A 102 15.24 0.84 -4.28
C VAL A 102 16.48 1.10 -3.43
N GLY A 103 16.85 0.10 -2.63
CA GLY A 103 17.90 0.20 -1.62
C GLY A 103 17.41 -0.27 -0.26
N SER A 104 18.27 -0.12 0.75
CA SER A 104 18.02 -0.48 2.14
C SER A 104 18.06 0.72 3.11
N GLY A 105 18.59 1.88 2.68
CA GLY A 105 18.65 3.13 3.43
C GLY A 105 17.55 4.14 3.11
N GLY A 106 17.13 4.92 4.11
CA GLY A 106 16.29 6.09 3.87
C GLY A 106 17.03 7.14 3.04
N GLY A 107 16.36 7.73 2.05
CA GLY A 107 16.96 8.68 1.11
C GLY A 107 17.28 8.10 -0.28
N CYS A 108 16.99 6.83 -0.51
CA CYS A 108 17.00 6.29 -1.88
C CYS A 108 15.76 6.71 -2.68
N ARG A 109 15.86 6.59 -4.00
CA ARG A 109 14.79 6.89 -4.96
C ARG A 109 13.51 6.12 -4.62
N GLN A 110 12.38 6.83 -4.57
CA GLN A 110 11.07 6.27 -4.21
C GLN A 110 10.06 6.37 -5.36
N ALA A 111 9.39 5.27 -5.68
CA ALA A 111 8.19 5.23 -6.51
C ALA A 111 6.96 5.49 -5.65
N SER A 112 6.09 6.37 -6.13
CA SER A 112 4.83 6.76 -5.52
C SER A 112 3.63 6.35 -6.38
N GLU A 113 2.57 5.86 -5.72
CA GLU A 113 1.27 5.66 -6.35
C GLU A 113 0.57 7.01 -6.61
N ALA A 114 0.48 7.89 -5.60
CA ALA A 114 -0.23 9.16 -5.74
C ALA A 114 0.55 10.21 -6.55
N GLY A 115 1.85 9.99 -6.74
CA GLY A 115 2.80 10.93 -7.32
C GLY A 115 3.55 11.72 -6.24
N THR A 116 4.45 12.60 -6.66
CA THR A 116 5.15 13.54 -5.77
C THR A 116 4.86 14.97 -6.24
N PRO A 117 5.07 16.00 -5.39
CA PRO A 117 4.98 17.40 -5.82
C PRO A 117 5.93 17.73 -6.97
N GLN A 118 7.04 16.99 -7.06
CA GLN A 118 8.14 17.21 -7.99
C GLN A 118 7.99 16.43 -9.30
N ASP A 119 6.81 15.88 -9.63
CA ASP A 119 6.62 15.12 -10.88
C ASP A 119 7.11 15.95 -12.08
N PRO A 120 8.32 15.68 -12.61
CA PRO A 120 9.01 16.59 -13.52
C PRO A 120 8.37 16.56 -14.91
N THR A 121 7.49 15.58 -15.13
CA THR A 121 6.74 15.42 -16.38
C THR A 121 5.48 16.27 -16.41
N GLY A 122 4.98 16.72 -15.24
CA GLY A 122 3.68 17.41 -15.14
C GLY A 122 2.50 16.58 -15.63
N GLU A 123 2.67 15.28 -15.89
CA GLU A 123 1.60 14.40 -16.33
C GLU A 123 0.59 14.25 -15.19
N PRO A 124 -0.71 14.55 -15.41
CA PRO A 124 -1.71 14.38 -14.37
C PRO A 124 -1.66 12.93 -13.86
N ALA A 125 -1.55 12.74 -12.53
CA ALA A 125 -1.53 11.43 -11.88
C ALA A 125 -2.60 10.47 -12.43
N ALA A 126 -3.74 11.03 -12.84
CA ALA A 126 -4.79 10.41 -13.64
C ALA A 126 -4.33 9.43 -14.73
N ARG A 127 -3.30 9.80 -15.52
CA ARG A 127 -2.84 9.01 -16.68
C ARG A 127 -2.01 7.79 -16.29
N ARG A 128 -1.63 7.69 -15.02
CA ARG A 128 -0.92 6.54 -14.45
C ARG A 128 -1.87 5.43 -14.02
N LEU A 129 -3.13 5.75 -13.73
CA LEU A 129 -4.18 4.77 -13.45
C LEU A 129 -4.63 4.11 -14.76
N ARG A 130 -4.41 2.80 -14.86
CA ARG A 130 -4.70 1.98 -16.05
C ARG A 130 -6.03 1.26 -15.97
N ALA A 131 -6.44 0.85 -14.77
CA ALA A 131 -7.71 0.18 -14.56
C ALA A 131 -8.31 0.57 -13.20
N LEU A 132 -9.64 0.64 -13.17
CA LEU A 132 -10.44 0.82 -11.97
C LEU A 132 -11.65 -0.12 -12.04
N ARG A 133 -11.90 -0.87 -10.97
CA ARG A 133 -13.13 -1.64 -10.75
C ARG A 133 -13.57 -1.42 -9.32
N ALA A 134 -14.88 -1.35 -9.09
CA ALA A 134 -15.39 -1.11 -7.75
C ALA A 134 -16.70 -1.84 -7.50
N GLY A 135 -16.94 -2.12 -6.23
CA GLY A 135 -18.25 -2.45 -5.68
C GLY A 135 -18.64 -1.45 -4.60
N ARG A 136 -19.66 -1.78 -3.81
CA ARG A 136 -20.19 -0.89 -2.77
C ARG A 136 -19.20 -0.52 -1.67
N SER A 137 -18.29 -1.44 -1.32
CA SER A 137 -17.39 -1.29 -0.17
C SER A 137 -15.98 -1.76 -0.49
N TRP A 138 -15.61 -1.81 -1.78
CA TRP A 138 -14.28 -2.20 -2.22
C TRP A 138 -13.96 -1.58 -3.59
N ALA A 139 -12.67 -1.39 -3.86
CA ALA A 139 -12.16 -1.00 -5.16
C ALA A 139 -10.87 -1.75 -5.50
N GLU A 140 -10.62 -1.94 -6.79
CA GLU A 140 -9.40 -2.50 -7.35
C GLU A 140 -8.84 -1.52 -8.39
N THR A 141 -7.56 -1.19 -8.26
CA THR A 141 -6.82 -0.32 -9.17
C THR A 141 -5.62 -1.04 -9.75
N GLU A 142 -5.27 -0.69 -10.99
CA GLU A 142 -3.96 -0.95 -11.58
C GLU A 142 -3.32 0.39 -11.92
N THR A 143 -2.16 0.68 -11.35
CA THR A 143 -1.47 1.97 -11.50
C THR A 143 -0.01 1.74 -11.87
N ARG A 144 0.48 2.42 -12.92
CA ARG A 144 1.93 2.54 -13.16
C ARG A 144 2.47 3.55 -12.15
N MET A 145 3.31 3.11 -11.22
CA MET A 145 3.89 4.03 -10.23
C MET A 145 4.81 5.04 -10.91
N ALA A 146 5.14 6.13 -10.22
CA ALA A 146 6.10 7.12 -10.70
C ALA A 146 7.24 7.22 -9.70
N TRP A 147 8.47 7.01 -10.17
CA TRP A 147 9.64 7.34 -9.40
C TRP A 147 9.73 8.86 -9.19
N ASP A 148 10.14 9.28 -8.01
CA ASP A 148 10.56 10.65 -7.75
C ASP A 148 11.71 11.07 -8.69
N GLY A 149 11.81 12.39 -8.83
CA GLY A 149 12.92 13.03 -9.53
C GLY A 149 14.25 12.76 -8.82
N PRO A 150 15.38 13.06 -9.46
CA PRO A 150 16.67 12.98 -8.78
C PRO A 150 16.66 13.83 -7.50
N SER A 151 17.27 13.31 -6.43
CA SER A 151 17.56 14.09 -5.22
C SER A 151 18.44 15.30 -5.56
N ASP A 152 18.49 16.29 -4.66
CA ASP A 152 19.42 17.41 -4.81
C ASP A 152 20.84 16.83 -4.99
N PRO A 153 21.63 17.24 -6.00
CA PRO A 153 23.00 16.78 -6.16
C PRO A 153 23.92 17.09 -4.97
N ALA A 154 23.51 17.99 -4.06
CA ALA A 154 24.17 18.22 -2.78
C ALA A 154 23.89 17.13 -1.73
N ASP A 155 22.79 16.38 -1.88
CA ASP A 155 22.45 15.25 -1.03
C ASP A 155 23.12 13.99 -1.58
N GLU A 156 24.24 13.57 -0.98
CA GLU A 156 24.89 12.32 -1.33
C GLU A 156 23.97 11.15 -0.93
N PRO A 157 23.45 10.37 -1.89
CA PRO A 157 22.55 9.27 -1.56
C PRO A 157 23.30 8.20 -0.77
N PRO A 158 22.61 7.44 0.11
CA PRO A 158 23.19 6.27 0.76
C PRO A 158 23.90 5.36 -0.25
N SER A 159 25.02 4.74 0.18
CA SER A 159 25.92 3.98 -0.71
C SER A 159 25.28 2.75 -1.36
N ASP A 160 24.15 2.30 -0.84
CA ASP A 160 23.35 1.19 -1.33
C ASP A 160 22.21 1.61 -2.28
N CYS A 161 22.03 2.92 -2.51
CA CYS A 161 21.09 3.41 -3.51
C CYS A 161 21.66 3.29 -4.93
N PRO A 162 20.84 2.97 -5.94
CA PRO A 162 21.27 3.09 -7.33
C PRO A 162 21.54 4.57 -7.66
N THR A 163 22.68 4.86 -8.30
CA THR A 163 23.09 6.23 -8.66
C THR A 163 23.17 6.45 -10.18
N GLY A 164 23.06 7.71 -10.61
CA GLY A 164 23.28 8.13 -11.99
C GLY A 164 22.34 7.47 -13.03
N ALA A 165 22.91 7.04 -14.16
CA ALA A 165 22.16 6.44 -15.26
C ALA A 165 21.45 5.13 -14.90
N ALA A 166 21.99 4.37 -13.93
CA ALA A 166 21.37 3.13 -13.46
C ALA A 166 20.04 3.42 -12.74
N ALA A 167 19.97 4.48 -11.94
CA ALA A 167 18.73 4.92 -11.30
C ALA A 167 17.69 5.37 -12.33
N ALA A 168 18.11 6.14 -13.34
CA ALA A 168 17.22 6.68 -14.38
C ALA A 168 16.61 5.60 -15.29
N ALA A 169 17.29 4.46 -15.44
CA ALA A 169 16.84 3.35 -16.28
C ALA A 169 15.83 2.41 -15.61
N LEU A 170 15.59 2.52 -14.29
CA LEU A 170 14.72 1.61 -13.56
C LEU A 170 13.25 1.73 -14.03
N PRO A 171 12.65 0.66 -14.61
CA PRO A 171 11.24 0.68 -14.96
C PRO A 171 10.38 0.84 -13.70
N ALA A 172 9.36 1.71 -13.77
CA ALA A 172 8.45 1.89 -12.65
C ALA A 172 7.61 0.62 -12.41
N PRO A 173 7.39 0.22 -11.14
CA PRO A 173 6.52 -0.91 -10.82
C PRO A 173 5.09 -0.70 -11.31
N ILE A 174 4.43 -1.80 -11.69
CA ILE A 174 2.97 -1.81 -11.84
C ILE A 174 2.36 -2.25 -10.52
N LEU A 175 1.58 -1.36 -9.92
CA LEU A 175 0.87 -1.62 -8.69
C LEU A 175 -0.54 -2.13 -9.02
N HIS A 176 -0.88 -3.30 -8.49
CA HIS A 176 -2.26 -3.74 -8.38
C HIS A 176 -2.68 -3.61 -6.92
N LYS A 177 -3.70 -2.80 -6.64
CA LYS A 177 -4.18 -2.56 -5.28
C LYS A 177 -5.66 -2.89 -5.17
N ARG A 178 -6.02 -3.65 -4.15
CA ARG A 178 -7.40 -3.83 -3.71
C ARG A 178 -7.57 -3.18 -2.34
N ILE A 179 -8.55 -2.29 -2.23
CA ILE A 179 -8.97 -1.69 -0.96
C ILE A 179 -10.39 -2.16 -0.62
N ALA A 180 -10.64 -2.54 0.63
CA ALA A 180 -11.96 -2.98 1.09
C ALA A 180 -12.28 -2.46 2.49
N LEU A 181 -13.52 -2.03 2.68
CA LEU A 181 -14.02 -1.54 3.96
C LEU A 181 -14.65 -2.66 4.80
N GLY A 182 -14.10 -2.81 5.99
CA GLY A 182 -14.48 -3.68 7.09
C GLY A 182 -14.25 -5.16 6.83
N LEU A 183 -13.64 -5.83 7.81
CA LEU A 183 -13.50 -7.28 7.85
C LEU A 183 -14.63 -7.91 8.65
N PRO A 184 -14.86 -9.23 8.52
CA PRO A 184 -15.75 -9.95 9.42
C PRO A 184 -15.40 -9.69 10.89
N GLY A 185 -16.32 -9.07 11.64
CA GLY A 185 -16.12 -8.71 13.05
C GLY A 185 -15.32 -7.44 13.32
N LEU A 186 -14.70 -6.81 12.30
CA LEU A 186 -13.92 -5.58 12.43
C LEU A 186 -14.41 -4.56 11.41
N GLY A 187 -15.50 -3.88 11.75
CA GLY A 187 -16.13 -2.87 10.89
C GLY A 187 -15.24 -1.66 10.61
N ASN A 188 -14.23 -1.43 11.45
CA ASN A 188 -13.31 -0.30 11.35
C ASN A 188 -12.00 -0.56 10.62
N ALA A 189 -11.84 -1.75 10.05
CA ALA A 189 -10.66 -2.09 9.29
C ALA A 189 -10.81 -1.67 7.82
N VAL A 190 -9.77 -1.07 7.26
CA VAL A 190 -9.57 -0.88 5.83
C VAL A 190 -8.52 -1.88 5.39
N GLU A 191 -8.91 -2.93 4.67
CA GLU A 191 -7.99 -3.91 4.13
C GLU A 191 -7.36 -3.37 2.84
N VAL A 192 -6.03 -3.42 2.75
CA VAL A 192 -5.25 -3.02 1.59
C VAL A 192 -4.40 -4.21 1.16
N GLN A 193 -4.73 -4.80 0.02
CA GLN A 193 -3.92 -5.82 -0.64
C GLN A 193 -3.18 -5.16 -1.80
N ALA A 194 -1.85 -5.14 -1.73
CA ALA A 194 -1.01 -4.55 -2.76
C ALA A 194 -0.13 -5.62 -3.40
N ARG A 195 -0.01 -5.58 -4.73
CA ARG A 195 0.91 -6.40 -5.51
C ARG A 195 1.74 -5.48 -6.40
N PHE A 196 3.05 -5.52 -6.20
CA PHE A 196 4.03 -4.79 -7.00
C PHE A 196 4.61 -5.74 -8.05
N ASP A 197 4.36 -5.45 -9.32
CA ASP A 197 4.97 -6.18 -10.43
C ASP A 197 6.23 -5.43 -10.89
N LEU A 198 7.39 -6.04 -10.61
CA LEU A 198 8.71 -5.52 -10.98
C LEU A 198 9.13 -6.06 -12.33
N ALA A 199 9.61 -5.17 -13.21
CA ALA A 199 10.11 -5.58 -14.52
C ALA A 199 11.48 -6.30 -14.43
N GLU A 200 12.29 -5.91 -13.45
CA GLU A 200 13.66 -6.37 -13.27
C GLU A 200 13.92 -6.74 -11.80
N ALA A 201 14.95 -7.54 -11.55
CA ALA A 201 15.37 -7.88 -10.20
C ALA A 201 16.12 -6.72 -9.54
N ALA A 202 16.05 -6.61 -8.22
CA ALA A 202 16.73 -5.60 -7.42
C ALA A 202 17.46 -6.24 -6.23
N ALA A 203 18.63 -5.70 -5.86
CA ALA A 203 19.41 -6.22 -4.74
C ALA A 203 18.70 -6.02 -3.39
N ALA A 204 18.04 -4.88 -3.22
CA ALA A 204 17.24 -4.56 -2.05
C ALA A 204 16.07 -3.66 -2.47
N LEU A 205 14.88 -3.95 -1.92
CA LEU A 205 13.72 -3.09 -2.01
C LEU A 205 13.10 -2.90 -0.65
N ARG A 206 12.55 -1.71 -0.44
CA ARG A 206 11.56 -1.45 0.58
C ARG A 206 10.23 -1.21 -0.09
N LEU A 207 9.27 -2.10 0.15
CA LEU A 207 7.91 -1.98 -0.36
C LEU A 207 7.01 -1.53 0.78
N GLU A 208 6.24 -0.48 0.54
CA GLU A 208 5.34 0.13 1.52
C GLU A 208 3.91 0.05 0.96
N PRO A 209 3.21 -1.09 1.12
CA PRO A 209 1.85 -1.27 0.61
C PRO A 209 0.84 -0.22 1.10
N LEU A 210 1.13 0.37 2.25
CA LEU A 210 0.24 1.29 2.93
C LEU A 210 1.06 2.32 3.73
N ALA A 211 0.99 3.58 3.30
CA ALA A 211 1.40 4.75 4.05
C ALA A 211 0.23 5.74 4.14
N ALA A 212 0.14 6.47 5.24
CA ALA A 212 -0.84 7.53 5.42
C ALA A 212 -0.20 8.70 6.18
N ALA A 213 -0.33 9.91 5.63
CA ALA A 213 -0.05 11.14 6.37
C ALA A 213 -1.34 11.61 7.06
N VAL A 214 -1.27 11.81 8.36
CA VAL A 214 -2.36 12.37 9.18
C VAL A 214 -2.02 13.82 9.55
N PRO A 215 -3.00 14.71 9.73
CA PRO A 215 -2.73 16.07 10.18
C PRO A 215 -1.98 16.11 11.52
N ALA A 216 -1.22 17.17 11.78
CA ALA A 216 -0.40 17.32 12.99
C ALA A 216 -1.18 17.22 14.32
N GLU A 217 -2.51 17.38 14.31
CA GLU A 217 -3.39 17.15 15.46
C GLU A 217 -3.36 15.69 15.97
N PHE A 218 -3.03 14.73 15.10
CA PHE A 218 -2.76 13.34 15.48
C PHE A 218 -1.33 13.22 16.03
N SER A 219 -1.09 13.83 17.19
CA SER A 219 0.25 14.03 17.78
C SER A 219 0.63 12.98 18.83
N SER A 220 -0.30 12.12 19.25
CA SER A 220 -0.02 11.05 20.22
C SER A 220 0.30 9.76 19.52
N ALA A 221 1.58 9.38 19.52
CA ALA A 221 2.06 8.13 18.96
C ALA A 221 2.10 7.02 20.02
N TRP A 222 1.68 5.82 19.64
CA TRP A 222 1.65 4.63 20.50
C TRP A 222 2.22 3.42 19.80
N ARG A 223 2.89 2.57 20.57
CA ARG A 223 3.24 1.21 20.20
C ARG A 223 2.22 0.26 20.83
N PHE A 224 1.69 -0.66 20.03
CA PHE A 224 0.86 -1.76 20.50
C PHE A 224 1.71 -2.99 20.79
N ASP A 225 1.51 -3.62 21.95
CA ASP A 225 2.14 -4.89 22.29
C ASP A 225 1.17 -6.05 21.99
N PRO A 226 1.45 -6.90 20.98
CA PRO A 226 0.61 -8.04 20.64
C PRO A 226 0.44 -9.07 21.76
N ALA A 227 1.44 -9.23 22.64
CA ALA A 227 1.43 -10.24 23.68
C ALA A 227 0.49 -9.87 24.84
N SER A 228 0.52 -8.61 25.27
CA SER A 228 -0.37 -8.12 26.35
C SER A 228 -1.67 -7.51 25.84
N GLY A 229 -1.74 -7.13 24.56
CA GLY A 229 -2.79 -6.27 24.02
C GLY A 229 -2.76 -4.85 24.61
N GLY A 230 -1.64 -4.45 25.21
CA GLY A 230 -1.38 -3.13 25.78
C GLY A 230 -0.94 -2.11 24.73
N ILE A 231 -0.92 -0.85 25.11
CA ILE A 231 -0.27 0.23 24.36
C ILE A 231 0.68 0.99 25.27
N ALA A 232 1.79 1.46 24.72
CA ALA A 232 2.75 2.32 25.39
C ALA A 232 3.03 3.56 24.53
N PRO A 233 3.29 4.74 25.12
CA PRO A 233 3.73 5.91 24.37
C PRO A 233 4.94 5.57 23.50
N LEU A 234 4.99 6.21 22.34
CA LEU A 234 6.04 6.00 21.35
C LEU A 234 6.62 7.36 20.97
N ASP A 235 7.94 7.51 21.11
CA ASP A 235 8.61 8.65 20.52
C ASP A 235 8.66 8.45 18.99
N PRO A 236 8.24 9.46 18.19
CA PRO A 236 8.20 9.37 16.73
C PRO A 236 9.60 9.55 16.11
N GLU A 237 10.56 8.77 16.60
CA GLU A 237 11.88 8.70 16.00
C GLU A 237 11.81 7.89 14.70
N PRO A 238 12.46 8.36 13.61
CA PRO A 238 12.50 7.66 12.35
C PRO A 238 12.98 6.22 12.51
N GLY A 239 12.27 5.28 11.89
CA GLY A 239 12.70 3.88 11.84
C GLY A 239 11.57 2.88 11.99
N GLU A 240 11.78 1.75 11.31
CA GLU A 240 10.88 0.60 11.33
C GLU A 240 11.00 -0.17 12.66
N ARG A 241 9.87 -0.58 13.20
CA ARG A 241 9.76 -1.43 14.39
C ARG A 241 8.84 -2.63 14.11
N PRO A 242 9.02 -3.76 14.80
CA PRO A 242 8.22 -4.96 14.55
C PRO A 242 6.78 -4.84 15.09
N ASP A 243 6.56 -3.94 16.05
CA ASP A 243 5.28 -3.80 16.74
C ASP A 243 4.37 -2.77 16.04
N PRO A 244 3.05 -3.00 16.00
CA PRO A 244 2.12 -2.10 15.33
C PRO A 244 2.09 -0.73 15.98
N VAL A 245 1.88 0.30 15.17
CA VAL A 245 1.89 1.70 15.61
C VAL A 245 0.52 2.35 15.44
N ILE A 246 0.24 3.32 16.31
CA ILE A 246 -1.02 4.09 16.33
C ILE A 246 -0.66 5.56 16.41
N LEU A 247 -1.30 6.39 15.58
CA LEU A 247 -1.34 7.85 15.74
C LEU A 247 -2.75 8.24 16.18
N ALA A 248 -2.85 9.09 17.20
CA ALA A 248 -4.12 9.53 17.76
C ALA A 248 -4.11 11.02 18.10
N THR A 249 -5.30 11.61 18.18
CA THR A 249 -5.49 12.91 18.84
C THR A 249 -5.13 12.80 20.33
N PRO A 250 -4.73 13.90 21.02
CA PRO A 250 -4.36 13.87 22.44
C PRO A 250 -5.43 13.26 23.34
N GLU A 251 -6.71 13.47 23.01
CA GLU A 251 -7.86 12.94 23.76
C GLU A 251 -8.14 11.47 23.44
N GLY A 252 -7.49 10.90 22.43
CA GLY A 252 -7.75 9.54 21.95
C GLY A 252 -9.12 9.35 21.27
N SER A 253 -9.79 10.45 20.94
CA SER A 253 -11.11 10.43 20.28
C SER A 253 -11.05 9.95 18.83
N HIS A 254 -9.91 10.18 18.17
CA HIS A 254 -9.63 9.75 16.80
C HIS A 254 -8.24 9.16 16.74
N ALA A 255 -8.10 8.00 16.10
CA ALA A 255 -6.88 7.24 15.98
C ALA A 255 -6.85 6.48 14.66
N LEU A 256 -5.65 6.38 14.10
CA LEU A 256 -5.32 5.57 12.94
C LEU A 256 -4.16 4.64 13.31
N ALA A 257 -4.31 3.35 13.06
CA ALA A 257 -3.21 2.39 13.14
C ALA A 257 -2.96 1.71 11.81
N VAL A 258 -1.74 1.23 11.63
CA VAL A 258 -1.36 0.33 10.54
C VAL A 258 -0.89 -1.00 11.11
N TRP A 259 -1.31 -2.07 10.45
CA TRP A 259 -0.96 -3.43 10.82
C TRP A 259 -0.83 -4.31 9.58
N ALA A 260 -0.02 -5.37 9.68
CA ALA A 260 0.02 -6.45 8.71
C ALA A 260 0.34 -7.77 9.41
N PRO A 261 -0.20 -8.90 8.92
CA PRO A 261 0.19 -10.21 9.39
C PRO A 261 1.63 -10.51 8.97
N GLY A 262 2.38 -11.13 9.88
CA GLY A 262 3.66 -11.75 9.51
C GLY A 262 3.45 -12.97 8.60
N PRO A 263 4.48 -13.38 7.86
CA PRO A 263 4.46 -14.66 7.16
C PRO A 263 4.32 -15.83 8.16
N PRO A 264 3.87 -17.02 7.71
CA PRO A 264 3.90 -18.21 8.52
C PRO A 264 5.30 -18.45 9.12
N GLU A 265 5.37 -18.98 10.34
CA GLU A 265 6.66 -19.25 11.00
C GLU A 265 7.59 -20.17 10.21
N GLN A 266 7.02 -21.00 9.34
CA GLN A 266 7.75 -21.94 8.48
C GLN A 266 8.43 -21.26 7.27
N GLU A 267 8.24 -19.95 7.09
CA GLU A 267 8.85 -19.15 6.03
C GLU A 267 9.81 -18.11 6.65
N PRO A 268 10.97 -18.54 7.20
CA PRO A 268 11.88 -17.64 7.92
C PRO A 268 12.50 -16.56 7.03
N ASP A 269 12.64 -16.85 5.73
CA ASP A 269 13.22 -15.94 4.72
C ASP A 269 12.18 -15.00 4.11
N ALA A 270 10.88 -15.17 4.43
CA ALA A 270 9.84 -14.29 3.91
C ALA A 270 9.92 -12.90 4.58
N PRO A 271 9.72 -11.81 3.80
CA PRO A 271 9.70 -10.46 4.34
C PRO A 271 8.70 -10.31 5.48
N ARG A 272 9.15 -9.77 6.62
CA ARG A 272 8.30 -9.45 7.76
C ARG A 272 7.83 -7.99 7.68
N PRO A 273 6.63 -7.68 8.19
CA PRO A 273 6.18 -6.30 8.26
C PRO A 273 7.00 -5.51 9.29
N GLY A 274 7.39 -4.31 8.91
CA GLY A 274 7.89 -3.27 9.81
C GLY A 274 6.92 -2.09 9.79
N PHE A 275 6.78 -1.43 10.94
CA PHE A 275 5.89 -0.28 11.12
C PHE A 275 6.71 0.95 11.47
N ALA A 276 6.34 2.11 10.96
CA ALA A 276 7.04 3.35 11.30
C ALA A 276 6.04 4.47 11.58
N VAL A 277 6.48 5.39 12.46
CA VAL A 277 5.88 6.71 12.64
C VAL A 277 6.97 7.73 12.36
N ASP A 278 6.73 8.63 11.44
CA ASP A 278 7.67 9.67 11.04
C ASP A 278 6.98 11.04 11.25
N ALA A 279 7.58 11.93 12.04
CA ALA A 279 7.08 13.29 12.23
C ALA A 279 7.55 14.19 11.08
N GLU A 280 6.63 14.88 10.43
CA GLU A 280 6.89 15.75 9.27
C GLU A 280 6.38 17.19 9.56
N ALA A 281 6.81 18.16 8.76
CA ALA A 281 6.36 19.54 8.92
C ALA A 281 4.87 19.66 8.55
N GLY A 282 3.99 19.70 9.57
CA GLY A 282 2.55 19.89 9.41
C GLY A 282 1.73 18.60 9.30
N ALA A 283 2.37 17.44 9.27
CA ALA A 283 1.73 16.12 9.25
C ALA A 283 2.57 15.10 10.03
N ASN A 284 1.94 14.01 10.45
CA ASN A 284 2.64 12.82 10.95
C ASN A 284 2.34 11.67 10.00
N ARG A 285 3.31 10.81 9.73
CA ARG A 285 3.13 9.67 8.83
C ARG A 285 3.18 8.38 9.62
N LEU A 286 2.31 7.45 9.28
CA LEU A 286 2.40 6.07 9.71
C LEU A 286 2.42 5.13 8.49
N SER A 287 3.14 4.01 8.62
CA SER A 287 3.35 3.11 7.48
C SER A 287 3.53 1.66 7.84
N CYS A 288 3.22 0.80 6.87
CA CYS A 288 3.42 -0.64 6.85
C CYS A 288 4.43 -0.94 5.73
N ARG A 289 5.61 -1.46 6.09
CA ARG A 289 6.78 -1.61 5.22
C ARG A 289 7.27 -3.06 5.21
N PHE A 290 7.86 -3.49 4.10
CA PHE A 290 8.47 -4.80 3.93
C PHE A 290 9.83 -4.63 3.25
N ARG A 291 10.86 -5.24 3.85
CA ARG A 291 12.20 -5.29 3.26
C ARG A 291 12.36 -6.58 2.47
N VAL A 292 12.64 -6.45 1.18
CA VAL A 292 12.84 -7.56 0.26
C VAL A 292 14.29 -7.56 -0.20
N ALA A 293 15.07 -8.49 0.34
CA ALA A 293 16.43 -8.74 -0.15
C ALA A 293 16.37 -9.59 -1.43
N HIS A 294 17.27 -9.30 -2.37
CA HIS A 294 17.37 -10.01 -3.66
C HIS A 294 16.01 -10.17 -4.37
N ALA A 295 15.23 -9.09 -4.40
CA ALA A 295 13.91 -9.07 -5.01
C ALA A 295 13.97 -9.52 -6.47
N ALA A 296 13.32 -10.63 -6.78
CA ALA A 296 13.23 -11.12 -8.15
C ALA A 296 12.32 -10.23 -9.00
N ALA A 297 12.52 -10.23 -10.32
CA ALA A 297 11.52 -9.71 -11.25
C ALA A 297 10.19 -10.49 -11.08
N GLY A 298 9.06 -9.80 -11.27
CA GLY A 298 7.73 -10.36 -11.10
C GLY A 298 6.98 -9.80 -9.90
N ALA A 299 6.00 -10.57 -9.42
CA ALA A 299 4.99 -10.10 -8.48
C ALA A 299 5.42 -10.26 -7.02
N HIS A 300 5.28 -9.19 -6.24
CA HIS A 300 5.47 -9.17 -4.78
C HIS A 300 4.18 -8.68 -4.12
N ALA A 301 3.51 -9.54 -3.36
CA ALA A 301 2.18 -9.27 -2.81
C ALA A 301 2.17 -9.21 -1.28
N PHE A 302 1.46 -8.22 -0.74
CA PHE A 302 1.37 -7.95 0.69
C PHE A 302 -0.04 -7.51 1.07
N ALA A 303 -0.40 -7.73 2.33
CA ALA A 303 -1.63 -7.21 2.92
C ALA A 303 -1.28 -6.34 4.13
N CYS A 304 -1.80 -5.11 4.14
CA CYS A 304 -1.77 -4.22 5.29
C CYS A 304 -3.20 -3.75 5.59
N TYR A 305 -3.41 -3.27 6.81
CA TYR A 305 -4.69 -2.83 7.31
C TYR A 305 -4.53 -1.45 7.92
N ALA A 306 -5.39 -0.51 7.56
CA ALA A 306 -5.58 0.73 8.32
C ALA A 306 -6.76 0.54 9.27
N LEU A 307 -6.61 0.88 10.54
CA LEU A 307 -7.67 0.77 11.55
C LEU A 307 -8.07 2.16 11.99
N VAL A 308 -9.36 2.49 11.84
CA VAL A 308 -9.90 3.84 12.07
C VAL A 308 -10.80 3.81 13.32
N GLY A 309 -10.93 4.91 14.05
CA GLY A 309 -11.88 5.01 15.16
C GLY A 309 -11.31 5.79 16.34
N SER A 310 -11.81 5.56 17.55
CA SER A 310 -11.13 6.02 18.77
C SER A 310 -9.88 5.17 19.07
N LEU A 311 -9.00 5.65 19.96
CA LEU A 311 -7.85 4.87 20.42
C LEU A 311 -8.28 3.52 21.03
N ALA A 312 -9.42 3.49 21.70
CA ALA A 312 -10.00 2.27 22.25
C ALA A 312 -10.47 1.29 21.15
N ASP A 313 -11.14 1.80 20.12
CA ASP A 313 -11.60 0.99 18.97
C ASP A 313 -10.42 0.38 18.21
N VAL A 314 -9.41 1.20 17.94
CA VAL A 314 -8.20 0.78 17.23
C VAL A 314 -7.42 -0.27 18.02
N ARG A 315 -7.26 -0.07 19.33
CA ARG A 315 -6.64 -1.06 20.22
C ARG A 315 -7.42 -2.38 20.25
N ALA A 316 -8.75 -2.32 20.32
CA ALA A 316 -9.59 -3.51 20.31
C ALA A 316 -9.48 -4.29 18.98
N ALA A 317 -9.39 -3.57 17.86
CA ALA A 317 -9.18 -4.18 16.55
C ALA A 317 -7.80 -4.84 16.44
N LEU A 318 -6.73 -4.18 16.88
CA LEU A 318 -5.38 -4.76 16.92
C LEU A 318 -5.34 -6.04 17.77
N ARG A 319 -5.94 -6.03 18.97
CA ARG A 319 -6.05 -7.24 19.80
C ARG A 319 -6.74 -8.40 19.10
N THR A 320 -7.72 -8.13 18.25
CA THR A 320 -8.43 -9.15 17.49
C THR A 320 -7.55 -9.70 16.36
N LEU A 321 -6.81 -8.83 15.67
CA LEU A 321 -5.95 -9.19 14.53
C LEU A 321 -4.65 -9.89 14.94
N THR A 322 -4.15 -9.62 16.14
CA THR A 322 -2.91 -10.19 16.66
C THR A 322 -3.11 -11.34 17.65
N ALA A 323 -4.35 -11.71 17.96
CA ALA A 323 -4.61 -12.84 18.82
C ALA A 323 -4.04 -14.12 18.18
N PRO A 324 -3.32 -14.97 18.94
CA PRO A 324 -2.92 -16.27 18.43
C PRO A 324 -4.17 -17.09 18.06
N PRO A 325 -4.11 -17.87 16.95
CA PRO A 325 -5.22 -18.68 16.49
C PRO A 325 -5.63 -19.79 17.47
#